data_AF-A0A7G7XKD3-F1
#
_entry.id   AF-A0A7G7XKD3-F1
#
_cell.length_a   1.000
_cell.length_b   1.000
_cell.length_c   1.000
_cell.angle_alpha   90.00
_cell.angle_beta   90.00
_cell.angle_gamma   90.00
#
_symmetry.space_group_name_H-M   'P 1'
#
loop_
_entity.id
_entity.type
_entity.pdbx_description
1 polymer ?
#
loop_
_entity_poly.entity_id
_entity_poly.type
_entity_poly.pdbx_seq_one_letter_code
_entity_poly.pdbx_strand_id
1 'polypeptide(L)'
;MTISRDTFKERAEEIELYFEFLKNIIEKKASLIFPLPRGAAAEIEREEASISLDLTHTLKANGFLLLYNLVEATATNALDEIHEELERESDGDIGSDHLIEPLMSRSVRRFKVDALSAADLCAHPASRLILRSWLNQDRKDIKDNRNPWFSGNVDALKIRQIAGEYGFSSDTDKAKTKNGGRLVNVKKTRNELAHGHTAFRDCGRNVEIETLCQIKDEVIHYLSEILDNVESYIRDRGYLAKKEVAIVTPIIAGGDSEVTEIASTA
;
A
#
# COMPACT_ATOMS: atom_id res chain seq x y z
N MET A 1 6.02 3.12 -15.39
CA MET A 1 5.95 3.55 -13.98
C MET A 1 4.49 3.62 -13.62
N THR A 2 4.10 3.18 -12.44
CA THR A 2 2.69 2.97 -12.09
C THR A 2 2.08 4.21 -11.45
N ILE A 3 0.76 4.37 -11.53
CA ILE A 3 0.05 5.53 -10.96
C ILE A 3 0.30 5.62 -9.44
N SER A 4 0.35 4.46 -8.76
CA SER A 4 0.62 4.40 -7.32
C SER A 4 2.03 4.90 -6.99
N ARG A 5 3.03 4.57 -7.82
CA ARG A 5 4.41 5.03 -7.66
C ARG A 5 4.56 6.52 -7.90
N ASP A 6 3.95 7.04 -8.96
CA ASP A 6 4.01 8.47 -9.29
C ASP A 6 3.39 9.29 -8.16
N THR A 7 2.19 8.90 -7.70
CA THR A 7 1.52 9.54 -6.55
C THR A 7 2.37 9.47 -5.28
N PHE A 8 3.04 8.34 -5.02
CA PHE A 8 3.95 8.20 -3.87
C PHE A 8 5.12 9.18 -3.97
N LYS A 9 5.76 9.32 -5.15
CA LYS A 9 6.88 10.23 -5.34
C LYS A 9 6.48 11.68 -5.15
N GLU A 10 5.38 12.12 -5.75
CA GLU A 10 4.88 13.48 -5.59
C GLU A 10 4.65 13.84 -4.12
N ARG A 11 4.01 12.94 -3.36
CA ARG A 11 3.78 13.15 -1.92
C ARG A 11 5.05 13.06 -1.09
N ALA A 12 5.97 12.17 -1.45
CA ALA A 12 7.27 12.09 -0.78
C ALA A 12 8.07 13.38 -1.00
N GLU A 13 8.07 13.94 -2.21
CA GLU A 13 8.72 15.22 -2.53
C GLU A 13 8.10 16.39 -1.75
N GLU A 14 6.77 16.44 -1.63
CA GLU A 14 6.09 17.41 -0.76
C GLU A 14 6.56 17.31 0.70
N ILE A 15 6.69 16.09 1.20
CA ILE A 15 7.16 15.82 2.57
C ILE A 15 8.64 16.20 2.72
N GLU A 16 9.49 15.90 1.74
CA GLU A 16 10.89 16.31 1.76
C GLU A 16 11.03 17.83 1.88
N LEU A 17 10.29 18.58 1.05
CA LEU A 17 10.26 20.05 1.10
C LEU A 17 9.82 20.56 2.49
N TYR A 18 8.80 19.94 3.07
CA TYR A 18 8.35 20.29 4.41
C TYR A 18 9.43 20.06 5.48
N PHE A 19 10.12 18.92 5.42
CA PHE A 19 11.15 18.57 6.40
C PHE A 19 12.43 19.40 6.22
N GLU A 20 12.79 19.76 4.99
CA GLU A 20 13.87 20.71 4.73
C GLU A 20 13.55 22.08 5.35
N PHE A 21 12.31 22.57 5.16
CA PHE A 21 11.85 23.79 5.80
C PHE A 21 11.93 23.71 7.33
N LEU A 22 11.50 22.60 7.95
CA LEU A 22 11.64 22.42 9.40
C LEU A 22 13.10 22.49 9.86
N LYS A 23 14.01 21.81 9.17
CA LYS A 23 15.45 21.85 9.48
C LYS A 23 16.00 23.26 9.39
N ASN A 24 15.65 24.01 8.34
CA ASN A 24 16.09 25.38 8.16
C ASN A 24 15.61 26.29 9.32
N ILE A 25 14.38 26.12 9.78
CA ILE A 25 13.86 26.90 10.91
C ILE A 25 14.56 26.53 12.22
N ILE A 26 14.71 25.24 12.50
CA ILE A 26 15.13 24.75 13.82
C ILE A 26 16.66 24.81 13.99
N GLU A 27 17.40 24.34 12.99
CA GLU A 27 18.87 24.20 13.08
C GLU A 27 19.57 25.48 12.61
N LYS A 28 19.12 26.05 11.49
CA LYS A 28 19.71 27.28 10.93
C LYS A 28 19.09 28.55 11.52
N LYS A 29 18.11 28.42 12.42
CA LYS A 29 17.41 29.53 13.10
C LYS A 29 16.85 30.56 12.11
N ALA A 30 16.23 30.08 11.03
CA ALA A 30 15.65 30.95 10.01
C ALA A 30 14.63 31.94 10.62
N SER A 31 14.60 33.16 10.09
CA SER A 31 13.71 34.24 10.48
C SER A 31 12.91 34.74 9.27
N LEU A 32 11.81 35.45 9.55
CA LEU A 32 11.01 36.12 8.53
C LEU A 32 11.51 37.56 8.37
N ILE A 33 11.61 38.01 7.13
CA ILE A 33 12.00 39.38 6.80
C ILE A 33 10.83 40.06 6.09
N PHE A 34 10.28 41.10 6.71
CA PHE A 34 9.16 41.87 6.20
C PHE A 34 9.65 43.18 5.57
N PRO A 35 9.16 43.54 4.37
CA PRO A 35 9.44 44.84 3.80
C PRO A 35 8.74 45.93 4.62
N LEU A 36 9.43 47.06 4.84
CA LEU A 36 8.81 48.19 5.53
C LEU A 36 7.68 48.83 4.69
N PRO A 37 6.68 49.46 5.35
CA PRO A 37 5.69 50.27 4.68
C PRO A 37 6.37 51.38 3.86
N ARG A 38 5.92 51.60 2.61
CA ARG A 38 6.44 52.69 1.77
C ARG A 38 6.32 54.03 2.50
N GLY A 39 7.44 54.72 2.70
CA GLY A 39 7.50 56.05 3.31
C GLY A 39 7.94 56.09 4.77
N ALA A 40 8.23 54.94 5.41
CA ALA A 40 8.88 54.92 6.72
C ALA A 40 10.35 55.35 6.57
N ALA A 41 10.70 56.52 7.11
CA ALA A 41 12.09 56.92 7.30
C ALA A 41 12.67 56.14 8.48
N ALA A 42 13.12 54.90 8.24
CA ALA A 42 13.76 54.07 9.25
C ALA A 42 15.20 53.74 8.81
N GLU A 43 16.13 53.75 9.77
CA GLU A 43 17.55 53.35 9.57
C GLU A 43 17.72 51.87 9.25
N ILE A 44 16.70 51.05 9.53
CA ILE A 44 16.68 49.61 9.25
C ILE A 44 15.77 49.40 8.04
N GLU A 45 16.26 48.81 6.95
CA GLU A 45 15.48 48.66 5.71
C GLU A 45 14.36 47.60 5.79
N ARG A 46 14.34 46.76 6.84
CA ARG A 46 13.47 45.58 6.96
C ARG A 46 13.12 45.25 8.41
N GLU A 47 11.91 44.75 8.65
CA GLU A 47 11.52 44.18 9.95
C GLU A 47 11.86 42.68 9.97
N GLU A 48 12.57 42.22 11.00
CA GLU A 48 12.90 40.80 11.19
C GLU A 48 12.06 40.21 12.32
N ALA A 49 11.38 39.09 12.06
CA ALA A 49 10.66 38.34 13.09
C ALA A 49 11.21 36.93 13.23
N SER A 50 11.57 36.57 14.46
CA SER A 50 11.97 35.21 14.81
C SER A 50 10.77 34.26 14.84
N ILE A 51 10.97 33.02 14.41
CA ILE A 51 9.97 31.96 14.55
C ILE A 51 9.99 31.45 15.99
N SER A 52 8.82 31.44 16.66
CA SER A 52 8.74 31.03 18.07
C SER A 52 8.99 29.53 18.24
N LEU A 53 9.63 29.15 19.34
CA LEU A 53 9.89 27.74 19.66
C LEU A 53 8.60 26.91 19.70
N ASP A 54 7.51 27.47 20.22
CA ASP A 54 6.20 26.81 20.28
C ASP A 54 5.60 26.52 18.90
N LEU A 55 5.81 27.43 17.94
CA LEU A 55 5.42 27.20 16.56
C LEU A 55 6.26 26.07 15.95
N THR A 56 7.58 26.03 16.21
CA THR A 56 8.41 24.91 15.72
C THR A 56 7.97 23.56 16.27
N HIS A 57 7.50 23.48 17.51
CA HIS A 57 6.94 22.25 18.08
C HIS A 57 5.66 21.85 17.35
N THR A 58 4.76 22.81 17.11
CA THR A 58 3.52 22.56 16.38
C THR A 58 3.81 22.06 14.96
N LEU A 59 4.79 22.66 14.29
CA LEU A 59 5.23 22.23 12.96
C LEU A 59 5.83 20.81 13.00
N LYS A 60 6.72 20.48 13.93
CA LYS A 60 7.22 19.10 14.08
C LYS A 60 6.10 18.07 14.22
N ALA A 61 5.07 18.37 15.03
CA ALA A 61 3.93 17.47 15.20
C ALA A 61 3.13 17.25 13.90
N ASN A 62 3.01 18.26 13.03
CA ASN A 62 2.37 18.12 11.72
C ASN A 62 3.12 17.13 10.80
N GLY A 63 4.44 16.99 10.97
CA GLY A 63 5.22 15.98 10.24
C GLY A 63 4.65 14.56 10.39
N PHE A 64 4.14 14.18 11.56
CA PHE A 64 3.49 12.88 11.76
C PHE A 64 2.18 12.72 10.99
N LEU A 65 1.42 13.80 10.79
CA LEU A 65 0.20 13.75 9.98
C LEU A 65 0.53 13.51 8.51
N LEU A 66 1.52 14.23 7.99
CA LEU A 66 1.98 14.09 6.61
C LEU A 66 2.51 12.67 6.36
N LEU A 67 3.36 12.16 7.26
CA LEU A 67 3.87 10.80 7.17
C LEU A 67 2.78 9.74 7.23
N TYR A 68 1.79 9.90 8.12
CA TYR A 68 0.68 8.96 8.21
C TYR A 68 -0.19 9.00 6.94
N ASN A 69 -0.45 10.19 6.39
CA ASN A 69 -1.17 10.35 5.14
C ASN A 69 -0.46 9.66 3.97
N LEU A 70 0.87 9.77 3.89
CA LEU A 70 1.68 9.04 2.92
C LEU A 70 1.51 7.53 3.08
N VAL A 71 1.64 7.01 4.31
CA VAL A 71 1.48 5.56 4.59
C VAL A 71 0.12 5.06 4.13
N GLU A 72 -0.97 5.74 4.49
CA GLU A 72 -2.32 5.31 4.16
C GLU A 72 -2.61 5.40 2.66
N ALA A 73 -2.21 6.49 2.01
CA ALA A 73 -2.41 6.69 0.59
C ALA A 73 -1.61 5.68 -0.23
N THR A 74 -0.33 5.47 0.09
CA THR A 74 0.52 4.52 -0.61
C THR A 74 0.01 3.10 -0.47
N ALA A 75 -0.32 2.66 0.75
CA ALA A 75 -0.82 1.30 0.97
C ALA A 75 -2.17 1.06 0.26
N THR A 76 -3.05 2.07 0.24
CA THR A 76 -4.35 1.99 -0.45
C THR A 76 -4.18 1.92 -1.95
N ASN A 77 -3.41 2.84 -2.53
CA ASN A 77 -3.20 2.92 -3.97
C ASN A 77 -2.48 1.67 -4.51
N ALA A 78 -1.57 1.08 -3.73
CA ALA A 78 -0.90 -0.16 -4.11
C ALA A 78 -1.88 -1.34 -4.26
N LEU A 79 -2.89 -1.44 -3.38
CA LEU A 79 -3.90 -2.48 -3.46
C LEU A 79 -4.94 -2.20 -4.55
N ASP A 80 -5.30 -0.93 -4.73
CA ASP A 80 -6.18 -0.50 -5.81
C ASP A 80 -5.56 -0.83 -7.17
N GLU A 81 -4.24 -0.66 -7.32
CA GLU A 81 -3.53 -1.04 -8.54
C GLU A 81 -3.58 -2.56 -8.82
N ILE A 82 -3.47 -3.40 -7.78
CA ILE A 82 -3.68 -4.85 -7.95
C ILE A 82 -5.11 -5.12 -8.43
N HIS A 83 -6.11 -4.40 -7.90
CA HIS A 83 -7.51 -4.54 -8.31
C HIS A 83 -7.75 -4.08 -9.75
N GLU A 84 -7.13 -2.99 -10.18
CA GLU A 84 -7.16 -2.51 -11.56
C GLU A 84 -6.56 -3.54 -12.53
N GLU A 85 -5.44 -4.18 -12.17
CA GLU A 85 -4.86 -5.23 -13.01
C GLU A 85 -5.78 -6.47 -13.08
N LEU A 86 -6.32 -6.92 -11.94
CA LEU A 86 -7.26 -8.04 -11.91
C LEU A 86 -8.52 -7.76 -12.75
N GLU A 87 -9.03 -6.53 -12.73
CA GLU A 87 -10.16 -6.14 -13.56
C GLU A 87 -9.82 -6.22 -15.04
N ARG A 88 -8.67 -5.66 -15.45
CA ARG A 88 -8.19 -5.70 -16.84
C ARG A 88 -8.05 -7.13 -17.35
N GLU A 89 -7.52 -8.03 -16.53
CA GLU A 89 -7.39 -9.45 -16.84
C GLU A 89 -8.75 -10.18 -16.90
N SER A 90 -9.74 -9.71 -16.12
CA SER A 90 -11.08 -10.29 -16.09
C SER A 90 -11.90 -10.03 -17.36
N ASP A 91 -11.57 -8.98 -18.12
CA ASP A 91 -12.15 -8.74 -19.46
C ASP A 91 -11.67 -9.79 -20.48
N GLY A 92 -10.55 -10.45 -20.20
CA GLY A 92 -10.09 -11.65 -20.90
C GLY A 92 -10.77 -12.91 -20.39
N ASP A 93 -9.99 -13.93 -20.08
CA ASP A 93 -10.49 -15.26 -19.65
C ASP A 93 -10.14 -15.60 -18.20
N ILE A 94 -9.64 -14.63 -17.43
CA ILE A 94 -9.28 -14.85 -16.02
C ILE A 94 -10.52 -14.70 -15.14
N GLY A 95 -10.82 -15.76 -14.38
CA GLY A 95 -11.85 -15.78 -13.34
C GLY A 95 -11.28 -16.03 -11.94
N SER A 96 -12.15 -15.99 -10.92
CA SER A 96 -11.76 -16.26 -9.52
C SER A 96 -11.08 -17.63 -9.31
N ASP A 97 -11.42 -18.61 -10.15
CA ASP A 97 -10.85 -19.97 -10.17
C ASP A 97 -9.40 -20.03 -10.67
N HIS A 98 -8.91 -18.95 -11.28
CA HIS A 98 -7.52 -18.83 -11.73
C HIS A 98 -6.61 -18.19 -10.68
N LEU A 99 -7.19 -17.60 -9.64
CA LEU A 99 -6.43 -16.89 -8.60
C LEU A 99 -5.80 -17.86 -7.61
N ILE A 100 -4.76 -17.41 -6.91
CA ILE A 100 -4.26 -18.11 -5.74
C ILE A 100 -5.39 -18.32 -4.72
N GLU A 101 -5.30 -19.41 -3.94
CA GLU A 101 -6.35 -19.82 -3.00
C GLU A 101 -6.81 -18.69 -2.05
N PRO A 102 -5.94 -17.87 -1.45
CA PRO A 102 -6.36 -16.76 -0.60
C PRO A 102 -7.26 -15.74 -1.30
N LEU A 103 -6.93 -15.40 -2.55
CA LEU A 103 -7.68 -14.44 -3.36
C LEU A 103 -8.98 -15.03 -3.89
N MET A 104 -8.97 -16.29 -4.34
CA MET A 104 -10.19 -17.02 -4.71
C MET A 104 -11.15 -17.03 -3.52
N SER A 105 -10.67 -17.45 -2.36
CA SER A 105 -11.42 -17.52 -1.09
C SER A 105 -11.98 -16.16 -0.69
N ARG A 106 -11.20 -15.08 -0.86
CA ARG A 106 -11.64 -13.70 -0.63
C ARG A 106 -12.73 -13.27 -1.61
N SER A 107 -12.56 -13.54 -2.91
CA SER A 107 -13.52 -13.16 -3.96
C SER A 107 -14.89 -13.79 -3.72
N VAL A 108 -14.93 -15.07 -3.32
CA VAL A 108 -16.17 -15.78 -2.98
C VAL A 108 -16.81 -15.20 -1.72
N ARG A 109 -16.05 -14.92 -0.66
CA ARG A 109 -16.58 -14.30 0.58
C ARG A 109 -17.15 -12.91 0.36
N ARG A 110 -16.60 -12.17 -0.60
CA ARG A 110 -17.00 -10.79 -0.92
C ARG A 110 -18.05 -10.72 -2.04
N PHE A 111 -18.46 -11.85 -2.60
CA PHE A 111 -19.46 -11.91 -3.65
C PHE A 111 -20.79 -11.30 -3.22
N LYS A 112 -21.30 -10.37 -4.03
CA LYS A 112 -22.62 -9.76 -3.90
C LYS A 112 -23.27 -9.66 -5.26
N VAL A 113 -24.44 -10.30 -5.41
CA VAL A 113 -25.19 -10.28 -6.67
C VAL A 113 -25.55 -8.85 -7.10
N ASP A 114 -25.90 -7.99 -6.14
CA ASP A 114 -26.28 -6.59 -6.39
C ASP A 114 -25.12 -5.71 -6.89
N ALA A 115 -23.89 -6.21 -6.89
CA ALA A 115 -22.71 -5.54 -7.46
C ALA A 115 -22.48 -5.86 -8.94
N LEU A 116 -23.37 -6.66 -9.56
CA LEU A 116 -23.32 -7.06 -10.98
C LEU A 116 -24.43 -6.40 -11.79
N SER A 117 -24.14 -6.08 -13.05
CA SER A 117 -25.16 -5.66 -14.01
C SER A 117 -25.88 -6.85 -14.64
N ALA A 118 -27.07 -6.62 -15.20
CA ALA A 118 -27.79 -7.64 -15.97
C ALA A 118 -26.98 -8.14 -17.19
N ALA A 119 -26.11 -7.28 -17.75
CA ALA A 119 -25.22 -7.66 -18.84
C ALA A 119 -24.12 -8.63 -18.38
N ASP A 120 -23.55 -8.41 -17.19
CA ASP A 120 -22.52 -9.29 -16.63
C ASP A 120 -23.07 -10.73 -16.52
N LEU A 121 -24.25 -10.90 -15.91
CA LEU A 121 -24.88 -12.20 -15.63
C LEU A 121 -25.09 -13.08 -16.88
N CYS A 122 -25.27 -12.47 -18.05
CA CYS A 122 -25.51 -13.17 -19.31
C CYS A 122 -24.24 -13.42 -20.12
N ALA A 123 -23.14 -12.74 -19.81
CA ALA A 123 -21.94 -12.69 -20.67
C ALA A 123 -20.75 -13.50 -20.14
N HIS A 124 -20.72 -13.86 -18.85
CA HIS A 124 -19.54 -14.45 -18.22
C HIS A 124 -19.84 -15.74 -17.44
N PRO A 125 -18.90 -16.72 -17.42
CA PRO A 125 -18.97 -17.85 -16.51
C PRO A 125 -18.96 -17.37 -15.05
N ALA A 126 -19.49 -18.22 -14.16
CA ALA A 126 -19.65 -17.91 -12.74
C ALA A 126 -18.36 -17.43 -12.06
N SER A 127 -17.21 -18.00 -12.42
CA SER A 127 -15.93 -17.61 -11.82
C SER A 127 -15.53 -16.17 -12.15
N ARG A 128 -15.82 -15.68 -13.36
CA ARG A 128 -15.61 -14.27 -13.76
C ARG A 128 -16.61 -13.35 -13.07
N LEU A 129 -17.87 -13.77 -12.93
CA LEU A 129 -18.88 -13.01 -12.19
C LEU A 129 -18.49 -12.79 -10.72
N ILE A 130 -17.96 -13.81 -10.07
CA ILE A 130 -17.51 -13.72 -8.69
C ILE A 130 -16.37 -12.71 -8.56
N LEU A 131 -15.39 -12.76 -9.47
CA LEU A 131 -14.27 -11.84 -9.51
C LEU A 131 -14.75 -10.39 -9.71
N ARG A 132 -15.54 -10.12 -10.76
CA ARG A 132 -16.06 -8.77 -11.06
C ARG A 132 -16.90 -8.21 -9.93
N SER A 133 -17.77 -9.03 -9.34
CA SER A 133 -18.61 -8.63 -8.20
C SER A 133 -17.76 -8.17 -7.01
N TRP A 134 -16.72 -8.92 -6.65
CA TRP A 134 -15.81 -8.56 -5.57
C TRP A 134 -15.08 -7.24 -5.87
N LEU A 135 -14.49 -7.10 -7.05
CA LEU A 135 -13.75 -5.89 -7.44
C LEU A 135 -14.66 -4.65 -7.46
N ASN A 136 -15.87 -4.76 -8.02
CA ASN A 136 -16.85 -3.69 -8.03
C ASN A 136 -17.28 -3.26 -6.62
N GLN A 137 -17.46 -4.23 -5.73
CA GLN A 137 -17.84 -3.96 -4.35
C GLN A 137 -16.73 -3.23 -3.60
N ASP A 138 -15.48 -3.71 -3.68
CA ASP A 138 -14.34 -3.07 -3.01
C ASP A 138 -14.11 -1.65 -3.58
N ARG A 139 -14.22 -1.45 -4.91
CA ARG A 139 -14.17 -0.12 -5.54
C ARG A 139 -15.27 0.82 -5.03
N LYS A 140 -16.50 0.33 -4.92
CA LYS A 140 -17.61 1.13 -4.38
C LYS A 140 -17.33 1.53 -2.94
N ASP A 141 -16.82 0.61 -2.14
CA ASP A 141 -16.50 0.87 -0.74
C ASP A 141 -15.38 1.93 -0.61
N ILE A 142 -14.36 1.92 -1.48
CA ILE A 142 -13.36 3.00 -1.55
C ILE A 142 -14.00 4.36 -1.87
N LYS A 143 -14.87 4.43 -2.90
CA LYS A 143 -15.58 5.66 -3.26
C LYS A 143 -16.47 6.20 -2.14
N ASP A 144 -17.02 5.31 -1.32
CA ASP A 144 -17.83 5.65 -0.14
C ASP A 144 -16.98 5.99 1.10
N ASN A 145 -15.65 6.16 0.97
CA ASN A 145 -14.70 6.34 2.07
C ASN A 145 -14.72 5.19 3.11
N ARG A 146 -15.09 3.99 2.69
CA ARG A 146 -15.08 2.76 3.48
C ARG A 146 -14.00 1.83 2.99
N ASN A 147 -12.75 2.26 3.11
CA ASN A 147 -11.60 1.51 2.60
C ASN A 147 -11.65 0.03 3.08
N PRO A 148 -11.76 -0.95 2.16
CA PRO A 148 -12.03 -2.35 2.48
C PRO A 148 -10.80 -3.08 3.07
N TRP A 149 -9.64 -2.42 3.05
CA TRP A 149 -8.35 -2.92 3.49
C TRP A 149 -7.93 -2.31 4.81
N PHE A 150 -8.16 -1.00 4.95
CA PHE A 150 -7.64 -0.19 6.03
C PHE A 150 -8.74 0.66 6.67
N SER A 151 -8.99 0.47 7.96
CA SER A 151 -9.95 1.28 8.72
C SER A 151 -9.27 2.51 9.36
N GLY A 152 -8.44 3.22 8.59
CA GLY A 152 -7.68 4.37 9.10
C GLY A 152 -6.69 4.03 10.21
N ASN A 153 -6.11 2.83 10.22
CA ASN A 153 -5.12 2.39 11.22
C ASN A 153 -3.99 1.58 10.56
N VAL A 154 -3.38 2.15 9.53
CA VAL A 154 -2.33 1.47 8.74
C VAL A 154 -1.01 1.45 9.51
N ASP A 155 -0.43 0.27 9.64
CA ASP A 155 0.95 0.06 10.08
C ASP A 155 1.59 -1.14 9.36
N ALA A 156 2.86 -1.42 9.66
CA ALA A 156 3.60 -2.51 9.04
C ALA A 156 3.00 -3.91 9.32
N LEU A 157 2.34 -4.12 10.47
CA LEU A 157 1.67 -5.39 10.75
C LEU A 157 0.46 -5.56 9.84
N LYS A 158 -0.35 -4.51 9.68
CA LYS A 158 -1.51 -4.55 8.81
C LYS A 158 -1.11 -4.73 7.35
N ILE A 159 -0.05 -4.06 6.90
CA ILE A 159 0.50 -4.23 5.55
C ILE A 159 0.95 -5.68 5.34
N ARG A 160 1.69 -6.29 6.28
CA ARG A 160 2.10 -7.71 6.20
C ARG A 160 0.92 -8.67 6.18
N GLN A 161 -0.11 -8.40 6.98
CA GLN A 161 -1.33 -9.20 6.96
C GLN A 161 -1.95 -9.21 5.56
N ILE A 162 -2.11 -8.03 4.97
CA ILE A 162 -2.70 -7.91 3.63
C ILE A 162 -1.79 -8.51 2.56
N ALA A 163 -0.48 -8.33 2.68
CA ALA A 163 0.50 -8.98 1.81
C ALA A 163 0.31 -10.50 1.79
N GLY A 164 0.08 -11.11 2.95
CA GLY A 164 -0.27 -12.54 3.05
C GLY A 164 -1.65 -12.88 2.46
N GLU A 165 -2.66 -12.04 2.67
CA GLU A 165 -4.01 -12.23 2.10
C GLU A 165 -4.02 -12.13 0.56
N TYR A 166 -3.15 -11.29 -0.01
CA TYR A 166 -3.04 -11.08 -1.44
C TYR A 166 -1.95 -11.93 -2.09
N GLY A 167 -0.95 -12.41 -1.35
CA GLY A 167 0.13 -13.23 -1.87
C GLY A 167 1.35 -12.48 -2.40
N PHE A 168 1.49 -11.17 -2.13
CA PHE A 168 2.69 -10.41 -2.49
C PHE A 168 3.72 -10.38 -1.36
N SER A 169 5.00 -10.13 -1.69
CA SER A 169 6.07 -10.05 -0.69
C SER A 169 5.93 -8.81 0.19
N SER A 170 6.21 -8.95 1.48
CA SER A 170 6.35 -7.80 2.40
C SER A 170 7.78 -7.61 2.90
N ASP A 171 8.74 -8.30 2.28
CA ASP A 171 10.14 -8.26 2.67
C ASP A 171 10.74 -6.91 2.29
N THR A 172 11.56 -6.38 3.19
CA THR A 172 12.24 -5.09 3.04
C THR A 172 13.65 -5.19 3.64
N ASP A 173 14.54 -4.30 3.22
CA ASP A 173 15.87 -4.17 3.80
C ASP A 173 15.77 -3.65 5.23
N LYS A 174 15.85 -4.57 6.20
CA LYS A 174 15.79 -4.26 7.63
C LYS A 174 16.78 -3.17 8.05
N ALA A 175 17.94 -3.05 7.40
CA ALA A 175 18.92 -2.03 7.76
C ALA A 175 18.36 -0.62 7.53
N LYS A 176 17.64 -0.42 6.41
CA LYS A 176 17.06 0.85 5.97
C LYS A 176 15.67 1.11 6.55
N THR A 177 14.82 0.09 6.56
CA THR A 177 13.37 0.27 6.82
C THR A 177 12.97 -0.07 8.24
N LYS A 178 13.87 -0.75 8.99
CA LYS A 178 13.56 -1.40 10.27
C LYS A 178 12.31 -2.29 10.20
N ASN A 179 12.03 -2.86 9.02
CA ASN A 179 10.82 -3.63 8.70
C ASN A 179 9.51 -2.90 9.05
N GLY A 180 9.51 -1.58 8.86
CA GLY A 180 8.36 -0.71 9.09
C GLY A 180 8.06 -0.43 10.56
N GLY A 181 9.02 -0.63 11.47
CA GLY A 181 8.84 -0.40 12.91
C GLY A 181 8.37 1.01 13.26
N ARG A 182 8.75 2.02 12.47
CA ARG A 182 8.34 3.42 12.70
C ARG A 182 6.88 3.69 12.38
N LEU A 183 6.23 2.91 11.52
CA LEU A 183 4.83 3.10 11.17
C LEU A 183 3.92 2.98 12.40
N VAL A 184 4.29 2.14 13.37
CA VAL A 184 3.55 2.01 14.64
C VAL A 184 3.56 3.32 15.41
N ASN A 185 4.73 3.97 15.50
CA ASN A 185 4.88 5.26 16.15
C ASN A 185 4.10 6.35 15.40
N VAL A 186 4.28 6.45 14.08
CA VAL A 186 3.58 7.43 13.24
C VAL A 186 2.06 7.29 13.38
N LYS A 187 1.52 6.07 13.30
CA LYS A 187 0.10 5.79 13.50
C LYS A 187 -0.37 6.21 14.89
N LYS A 188 0.34 5.80 15.95
CA LYS A 188 -0.03 6.11 17.34
C LYS A 188 -0.04 7.62 17.57
N THR A 189 1.01 8.31 17.16
CA THR A 189 1.13 9.77 17.32
C THR A 189 0.05 10.51 16.53
N ARG A 190 -0.23 10.09 15.29
CA ARG A 190 -1.36 10.64 14.52
C ARG A 190 -2.70 10.45 15.22
N ASN A 191 -2.96 9.26 15.78
CA ASN A 191 -4.20 9.01 16.53
C ASN A 191 -4.31 9.92 17.76
N GLU A 192 -3.23 10.07 18.54
CA GLU A 192 -3.22 10.95 19.72
C GLU A 192 -3.50 12.42 19.35
N LEU A 193 -2.92 12.90 18.24
CA LEU A 193 -3.16 14.24 17.71
C LEU A 193 -4.59 14.41 17.19
N ALA A 194 -5.08 13.46 16.37
CA ALA A 194 -6.38 13.55 15.71
C ALA A 194 -7.56 13.44 16.70
N HIS A 195 -7.40 12.68 17.79
CA HIS A 195 -8.40 12.59 18.85
C HIS A 195 -8.26 13.70 19.90
N GLY A 196 -7.27 14.58 19.78
CA GLY A 196 -7.03 15.67 20.74
C GLY A 196 -6.55 15.20 22.11
N HIS A 197 -6.05 13.96 22.22
CA HIS A 197 -5.47 13.44 23.47
C HIS A 197 -4.15 14.12 23.81
N THR A 198 -3.42 14.59 22.79
CA THR A 198 -2.18 15.35 22.94
C THR A 198 -2.24 16.60 22.07
N ALA A 199 -1.88 17.76 22.62
CA ALA A 199 -1.76 18.98 21.84
C ALA A 199 -0.51 18.92 20.92
N PHE A 200 -0.60 19.52 19.73
CA PHE A 200 0.52 19.55 18.76
C PHE A 200 1.81 20.11 19.37
N ARG A 201 1.70 21.18 20.16
CA ARG A 201 2.84 21.79 20.85
C ARG A 201 3.54 20.79 21.79
N ASP A 202 2.78 20.00 22.55
CA ASP A 202 3.34 19.05 23.52
C ASP A 202 3.96 17.84 22.81
N CYS A 203 3.30 17.35 21.76
CA CYS A 203 3.83 16.30 20.90
C CYS A 203 5.19 16.70 20.32
N GLY A 204 5.26 17.85 19.64
CA GLY A 204 6.50 18.29 19.00
C GLY A 204 7.59 18.72 19.98
N ARG A 205 7.26 19.16 21.20
CA ARG A 205 8.26 19.48 22.23
C ARG A 205 9.13 18.29 22.59
N ASN A 206 8.53 17.09 22.62
CA ASN A 206 9.20 15.86 23.05
C ASN A 206 9.92 15.11 21.91
N VAL A 207 9.99 15.70 20.71
CA VAL A 207 10.57 15.08 19.52
C VAL A 207 11.70 15.95 18.98
N GLU A 208 12.90 15.38 18.86
CA GLU A 208 14.03 16.03 18.19
C GLU A 208 13.84 16.04 16.67
N ILE A 209 14.27 17.12 16.00
CA ILE A 209 14.12 17.23 14.54
C ILE A 209 14.86 16.13 13.80
N GLU A 210 16.06 15.76 14.25
CA GLU A 210 16.86 14.70 13.63
C GLU A 210 16.18 13.33 13.77
N THR A 211 15.57 13.05 14.92
CA THR A 211 14.76 11.84 15.11
C THR A 211 13.56 11.82 14.17
N LEU A 212 12.89 12.96 13.98
CA LEU A 212 11.75 13.07 13.08
C LEU A 212 12.19 12.84 11.62
N CYS A 213 13.32 13.38 11.19
CA CYS A 213 13.91 13.12 9.87
C CYS A 213 14.22 11.63 9.66
N GLN A 214 14.84 10.97 10.65
CA GLN A 214 15.10 9.53 10.58
C GLN A 214 13.79 8.72 10.44
N ILE A 215 12.74 9.10 11.18
CA ILE A 215 11.42 8.46 11.04
C ILE A 215 10.90 8.64 9.62
N LYS A 216 11.00 9.84 9.04
CA LYS A 216 10.58 10.14 7.67
C LYS A 216 11.34 9.27 6.65
N ASP A 217 12.66 9.21 6.75
CA ASP A 217 13.50 8.41 5.84
C ASP A 217 13.14 6.91 5.93
N GLU A 218 13.05 6.37 7.14
CA GLU A 218 12.68 4.96 7.37
C GLU A 218 11.27 4.63 6.81
N VAL A 219 10.30 5.55 6.95
CA VAL A 219 8.94 5.42 6.40
C VAL A 219 8.95 5.45 4.87
N ILE A 220 9.61 6.44 4.27
CA ILE A 220 9.67 6.59 2.80
C ILE A 220 10.35 5.35 2.17
N HIS A 221 11.47 4.90 2.73
CA HIS A 221 12.15 3.69 2.25
C HIS A 221 11.27 2.44 2.39
N TYR A 222 10.62 2.25 3.53
CA TYR A 222 9.72 1.11 3.72
C TYR A 222 8.59 1.10 2.68
N LEU A 223 7.92 2.23 2.47
CA LEU A 223 6.82 2.33 1.50
C LEU A 223 7.30 2.11 0.07
N SER A 224 8.47 2.64 -0.28
CA SER A 224 9.07 2.43 -1.61
C SER A 224 9.33 0.95 -1.89
N GLU A 225 9.88 0.21 -0.92
CA GLU A 225 10.17 -1.21 -1.11
C GLU A 225 8.89 -2.07 -1.11
N ILE A 226 7.85 -1.69 -0.36
CA ILE A 226 6.53 -2.33 -0.47
C ILE A 226 5.93 -2.13 -1.86
N LEU A 227 6.06 -0.94 -2.45
CA LEU A 227 5.65 -0.71 -3.84
C LEU A 227 6.47 -1.54 -4.81
N ASP A 228 7.79 -1.71 -4.60
CA ASP A 228 8.63 -2.57 -5.46
C ASP A 228 8.14 -4.02 -5.45
N ASN A 229 7.72 -4.50 -4.27
CA ASN A 229 7.14 -5.83 -4.11
C ASN A 229 5.79 -5.97 -4.84
N VAL A 230 4.92 -4.97 -4.75
CA VAL A 230 3.61 -4.96 -5.43
C VAL A 230 3.79 -4.89 -6.95
N GLU A 231 4.68 -4.02 -7.44
CA GLU A 231 4.98 -3.91 -8.88
C GLU A 231 5.55 -5.21 -9.44
N SER A 232 6.46 -5.86 -8.70
CA SER A 232 6.99 -7.16 -9.10
C SER A 232 5.91 -8.24 -9.10
N TYR A 233 5.05 -8.25 -8.08
CA TYR A 233 3.92 -9.16 -7.99
C TYR A 233 2.92 -9.00 -9.16
N ILE A 234 2.59 -7.77 -9.54
CA ILE A 234 1.73 -7.47 -10.70
C ILE A 234 2.41 -7.94 -11.99
N ARG A 235 3.66 -7.52 -12.23
CA ARG A 235 4.43 -7.87 -13.43
C ARG A 235 4.54 -9.38 -13.64
N ASP A 236 4.81 -10.11 -12.55
CA ASP A 236 5.04 -11.54 -12.59
C ASP A 236 3.72 -12.35 -12.48
N ARG A 237 2.57 -11.66 -12.49
CA ARG A 237 1.22 -12.22 -12.33
C ARG A 237 1.09 -13.14 -11.11
N GLY A 238 1.70 -12.73 -9.99
CA GLY A 238 1.75 -13.51 -8.75
C GLY A 238 0.39 -13.81 -8.13
N TYR A 239 -0.67 -13.13 -8.58
CA TYR A 239 -2.07 -13.38 -8.20
C TYR A 239 -2.65 -14.66 -8.81
N LEU A 240 -2.01 -15.25 -9.83
CA LEU A 240 -2.49 -16.47 -10.49
C LEU A 240 -1.95 -17.73 -9.82
N ALA A 241 -2.81 -18.74 -9.68
CA ALA A 241 -2.39 -20.07 -9.26
C ALA A 241 -1.51 -20.71 -10.33
N LYS A 242 -0.38 -21.31 -9.92
CA LYS A 242 0.43 -22.14 -10.82
C LYS A 242 -0.36 -23.41 -11.12
N LYS A 243 -0.80 -23.59 -12.37
CA LYS A 243 -1.38 -24.86 -12.82
C LYS A 243 -0.30 -25.93 -12.80
N GLU A 244 -0.37 -26.88 -11.87
CA GLU A 244 0.39 -28.12 -12.00
C GLU A 244 -0.14 -28.86 -13.24
N VAL A 245 0.73 -29.03 -14.24
CA VAL A 245 0.43 -29.94 -15.35
C VAL A 245 0.51 -31.34 -14.78
N ALA A 246 -0.63 -31.94 -14.46
CA ALA A 246 -0.70 -33.36 -14.15
C ALA A 246 -0.20 -34.14 -15.37
N ILE A 247 1.02 -34.67 -15.29
CA ILE A 247 1.54 -35.61 -16.28
C ILE A 247 0.71 -36.89 -16.11
N VAL A 248 -0.34 -37.02 -16.92
CA VAL A 248 -1.10 -38.28 -17.02
C VAL A 248 -0.15 -39.31 -17.62
N THR A 249 0.48 -40.11 -16.75
CA THR A 249 1.29 -41.24 -17.19
C THR A 249 0.30 -42.30 -17.70
N PRO A 250 0.39 -42.75 -18.98
CA PRO A 250 -0.55 -43.73 -19.50
C PRO A 250 -0.37 -45.03 -18.71
N ILE A 251 -1.46 -45.52 -18.12
CA ILE A 251 -1.52 -46.85 -17.53
C ILE A 251 -1.38 -47.83 -18.68
N ILE A 252 -0.20 -48.44 -18.83
CA ILE A 252 -0.02 -49.58 -19.74
C ILE A 252 -0.74 -50.75 -19.07
N ALA A 253 -1.92 -51.08 -19.57
CA ALA A 253 -2.63 -52.30 -19.21
C ALA A 253 -1.81 -53.50 -19.69
N GLY A 254 -1.13 -54.17 -18.76
CA GLY A 254 -0.57 -55.49 -18.98
C GLY A 254 -1.68 -56.53 -18.92
N GLY A 255 -1.90 -57.24 -20.03
CA GLY A 255 -2.84 -58.34 -20.11
C GLY A 255 -3.02 -58.78 -21.55
N ASP A 256 -2.17 -59.71 -22.00
CA ASP A 256 -2.59 -60.96 -22.64
C ASP A 256 -1.35 -61.72 -23.16
N SER A 257 -1.00 -62.80 -22.45
CA SER A 257 -0.19 -63.87 -23.02
C SER A 257 -1.00 -65.16 -22.89
N GLU A 258 -1.70 -65.50 -23.97
CA GLU A 258 -2.25 -66.82 -24.22
C GLU A 258 -1.11 -67.85 -24.15
N VAL A 259 -1.23 -68.81 -23.23
CA VAL A 259 -0.46 -70.05 -23.28
C VAL A 259 -1.37 -71.08 -23.94
N THR A 260 -1.15 -71.35 -25.22
CA THR A 260 -1.75 -72.49 -25.91
C THR A 260 -0.81 -73.69 -25.78
N GLU A 261 -1.31 -74.71 -25.11
CA GLU A 261 -0.74 -76.04 -24.97
C GLU A 261 -1.02 -76.87 -26.23
N ILE A 262 0.00 -77.43 -26.89
CA ILE A 262 -0.17 -78.63 -27.73
C ILE A 262 1.06 -79.54 -27.65
N ALA A 263 0.78 -80.81 -27.42
CA ALA A 263 1.69 -81.88 -27.04
C ALA A 263 2.35 -82.63 -28.21
N SER A 264 3.47 -83.29 -27.84
CA SER A 264 3.93 -84.64 -28.26
C SER A 264 4.35 -84.89 -29.71
N THR A 265 5.60 -85.34 -29.91
CA THR A 265 5.87 -86.71 -30.38
C THR A 265 7.35 -87.13 -30.24
N ALA A 266 7.53 -88.38 -29.77
CA ALA A 266 8.64 -89.33 -29.93
C ALA A 266 10.04 -89.02 -29.34
#